data_AF-A0A2N7N695-F1
#
_entry.id   AF-A0A2N7N695-F1
#
_cell.length_a   1.000
_cell.length_b   1.000
_cell.length_c   1.000
_cell.angle_alpha   90.00
_cell.angle_beta   90.00
_cell.angle_gamma   90.00
#
_symmetry.space_group_name_H-M   'P 1'
#
loop_
_entity.id
_entity.type
_entity.pdbx_description
1 polymer ?
#
loop_
_entity_poly.entity_id
_entity_poly.type
_entity_poly.pdbx_seq_one_letter_code
_entity_poly.pdbx_strand_id
1 'polypeptide(L)'
;MIHTFVPTLEKPSDTSSAWYRNFHNSFYVSQLVNNVLLSYMDSFIEIVKLEEIIITNRQELLNKGVLSFDDRFDITYLDRPKAYNYDVEQGLKELVEKFRATAKEHHHMLHCMGVDIGGYMDREIDISLSELQSSIDAEDWYRVVKGFLNVWEFLFLFSITESTLKTIVGDYKYNTTDLISKIIKINKKIEPEMCQNHNMNKPFMLSLWSLYTSLRNVYSHTHGVISIENKQSLIVKGSAFKNEFEKAFHQDIMLSTLIVDTQDIFDFENLSINKFYLIPDHELNIFRNFVSELMLVLDRFESEPGL
;
A
#
# COMPACT_ATOMS: atom_id res chain seq x y z
N MET A 1 -2.33 8.24 17.70
CA MET A 1 -3.33 9.12 17.02
C MET A 1 -3.36 8.71 15.55
N ILE A 2 -4.52 8.49 14.92
CA ILE A 2 -4.53 8.13 13.48
C ILE A 2 -4.15 9.35 12.68
N HIS A 3 -3.07 9.23 11.93
CA HIS A 3 -2.62 10.23 10.98
C HIS A 3 -2.18 9.56 9.69
N THR A 4 -1.97 10.36 8.64
CA THR A 4 -1.51 9.86 7.34
C THR A 4 0.00 9.71 7.25
N PHE A 5 0.73 9.90 8.35
CA PHE A 5 2.15 9.58 8.45
C PHE A 5 2.37 8.11 8.83
N VAL A 6 3.56 7.60 8.47
CA VAL A 6 4.01 6.25 8.82
C VAL A 6 4.13 6.13 10.34
N PRO A 7 3.41 5.17 10.98
CA PRO A 7 3.47 5.03 12.42
C PRO A 7 4.74 4.29 12.87
N THR A 8 5.03 4.41 14.15
CA THR A 8 6.09 3.65 14.81
C THR A 8 5.48 2.71 15.83
N LEU A 9 6.15 1.58 16.07
CA LEU A 9 5.82 0.66 17.15
C LEU A 9 6.78 0.84 18.32
N GLU A 10 6.24 0.82 19.54
CA GLU A 10 7.06 0.75 20.74
C GLU A 10 7.89 -0.54 20.75
N LYS A 11 9.13 -0.41 21.23
CA LYS A 11 10.04 -1.55 21.31
C LYS A 11 9.50 -2.58 22.32
N PRO A 12 9.49 -3.89 22.01
CA PRO A 12 9.08 -4.91 22.96
C PRO A 12 9.97 -4.89 24.20
N SER A 13 9.33 -5.00 25.36
CA SER A 13 9.98 -5.14 26.66
C SER A 13 10.30 -6.61 26.95
N ASP A 14 11.02 -6.87 28.05
CA ASP A 14 11.27 -8.25 28.50
C ASP A 14 9.99 -8.98 28.92
N THR A 15 8.94 -8.25 29.29
CA THR A 15 7.62 -8.80 29.65
C THR A 15 6.67 -8.93 28.47
N SER A 16 6.98 -8.32 27.31
CA SER A 16 6.14 -8.40 26.12
C SER A 16 5.96 -9.83 25.63
N SER A 17 4.74 -10.12 25.21
CA SER A 17 4.30 -11.40 24.69
C SER A 17 5.12 -11.84 23.46
N ALA A 18 5.22 -13.16 23.27
CA ALA A 18 5.93 -13.71 22.12
C ALA A 18 5.28 -13.31 20.78
N TRP A 19 3.94 -13.21 20.75
CA TRP A 19 3.22 -12.79 19.55
C TRP A 19 3.49 -11.31 19.23
N TYR A 20 3.60 -10.43 20.24
CA TYR A 20 3.89 -9.01 20.01
C TYR A 20 5.30 -8.80 19.46
N ARG A 21 6.29 -9.52 19.99
CA ARG A 21 7.67 -9.51 19.45
C ARG A 21 7.70 -9.94 17.97
N ASN A 22 6.95 -10.98 17.62
CA ASN A 22 6.86 -11.45 16.25
C ASN A 22 6.14 -10.45 15.33
N PHE A 23 5.02 -9.87 15.81
CA PHE A 23 4.29 -8.82 15.11
C PHE A 23 5.18 -7.59 14.86
N HIS A 24 5.86 -7.10 15.91
CA HIS A 24 6.79 -5.98 15.84
C HIS A 24 7.87 -6.19 14.78
N ASN A 25 8.55 -7.34 14.79
CA ASN A 25 9.58 -7.64 13.81
C ASN A 25 9.01 -7.68 12.40
N SER A 26 7.84 -8.29 12.23
CA SER A 26 7.19 -8.38 10.93
C SER A 26 6.74 -7.02 10.41
N PHE A 27 6.17 -6.18 11.27
CA PHE A 27 5.78 -4.81 10.95
C PHE A 27 6.98 -4.01 10.43
N TYR A 28 8.11 -4.05 11.15
CA TYR A 28 9.30 -3.34 10.68
C TYR A 28 9.94 -3.97 9.44
N VAL A 29 9.85 -5.28 9.24
CA VAL A 29 10.28 -5.91 7.98
C VAL A 29 9.44 -5.40 6.81
N SER A 30 8.12 -5.29 6.96
CA SER A 30 7.25 -4.79 5.88
C SER A 30 7.56 -3.34 5.55
N GLN A 31 7.71 -2.49 6.58
CA GLN A 31 8.10 -1.09 6.41
C GLN A 31 9.48 -0.95 5.76
N LEU A 32 10.48 -1.70 6.21
CA LEU A 32 11.85 -1.61 5.70
C LEU A 32 11.92 -2.05 4.25
N VAL A 33 11.31 -3.16 3.87
CA VAL A 33 11.34 -3.64 2.48
C VAL A 33 10.69 -2.63 1.54
N ASN A 34 9.51 -2.11 1.90
CA ASN A 34 8.83 -1.11 1.08
C ASN A 34 9.67 0.18 0.96
N ASN A 35 10.13 0.72 2.10
CA ASN A 35 10.90 1.96 2.14
C ASN A 35 12.27 1.83 1.48
N VAL A 36 12.95 0.69 1.56
CA VAL A 36 14.24 0.48 0.88
C VAL A 36 14.06 0.50 -0.63
N LEU A 37 13.04 -0.18 -1.16
CA LEU A 37 12.80 -0.20 -2.60
C LEU A 37 12.40 1.17 -3.13
N LEU A 38 11.51 1.87 -2.44
CA LEU A 38 11.13 3.24 -2.79
C LEU A 38 12.31 4.21 -2.67
N SER A 39 13.06 4.17 -1.57
CA SER A 39 14.22 5.06 -1.37
C SER A 39 15.32 4.78 -2.37
N TYR A 40 15.55 3.53 -2.75
CA TYR A 40 16.53 3.17 -3.75
C TYR A 40 16.12 3.70 -5.12
N MET A 41 14.86 3.53 -5.51
CA MET A 41 14.31 4.10 -6.74
C MET A 41 14.47 5.63 -6.75
N ASP A 42 14.00 6.32 -5.71
CA ASP A 42 14.06 7.78 -5.61
C ASP A 42 15.51 8.29 -5.59
N SER A 43 16.39 7.68 -4.79
CA SER A 43 17.79 8.09 -4.68
C SER A 43 18.57 7.81 -5.95
N PHE A 44 18.31 6.68 -6.62
CA PHE A 44 18.95 6.38 -7.90
C PHE A 44 18.52 7.38 -8.98
N ILE A 45 17.23 7.72 -9.01
CA ILE A 45 16.70 8.75 -9.91
C ILE A 45 17.38 10.10 -9.63
N GLU A 46 17.38 10.56 -8.37
CA GLU A 46 17.91 11.88 -8.00
C GLU A 46 19.43 12.00 -8.12
N ILE A 47 20.18 10.98 -7.71
CA ILE A 47 21.65 11.07 -7.61
C ILE A 47 22.35 10.64 -8.90
N VAL A 48 21.81 9.64 -9.60
CA VAL A 48 22.50 8.99 -10.71
C VAL A 48 21.89 9.39 -12.05
N LYS A 49 20.57 9.34 -12.15
CA LYS A 49 19.89 9.44 -13.44
C LYS A 49 19.51 10.85 -13.83
N LEU A 50 19.18 11.72 -12.88
CA LEU A 50 18.62 13.03 -13.19
C LEU A 50 19.57 13.91 -14.02
N GLU A 51 20.85 14.01 -13.63
CA GLU A 51 21.84 14.76 -14.42
C GLU A 51 22.08 14.11 -15.80
N GLU A 52 22.21 12.78 -15.85
CA GLU A 52 22.43 12.03 -17.09
C GLU A 52 21.26 12.21 -18.08
N ILE A 53 20.03 12.09 -17.59
CA ILE A 53 18.78 12.22 -18.36
C ILE A 53 18.61 13.64 -18.88
N ILE A 54 18.86 14.65 -18.02
CA ILE A 54 18.76 16.06 -18.43
C ILE A 54 19.75 16.37 -19.54
N ILE A 55 20.99 15.86 -19.47
CA ILE A 55 22.01 16.11 -20.48
C ILE A 55 21.69 15.36 -21.78
N THR A 56 21.35 14.07 -21.67
CA THR A 56 21.20 13.17 -22.83
C THR A 56 19.90 13.39 -23.58
N ASN A 57 18.80 13.67 -22.86
CA ASN A 57 17.43 13.69 -23.41
C ASN A 57 16.78 15.08 -23.32
N ARG A 58 17.57 16.16 -23.17
CA ARG A 58 17.07 17.53 -22.92
C ARG A 58 15.89 17.94 -23.80
N GLN A 59 16.00 17.74 -25.11
CA GLN A 59 14.98 18.17 -26.07
C GLN A 59 13.67 17.37 -25.92
N GLU A 60 13.78 16.07 -25.66
CA GLU A 60 12.61 15.21 -25.41
C GLU A 60 11.90 15.65 -24.12
N LEU A 61 12.66 15.92 -23.06
CA LEU A 61 12.14 16.35 -21.77
C LEU A 61 11.47 17.71 -21.81
N LEU A 62 12.00 18.65 -22.60
CA LEU A 62 11.35 19.94 -22.88
C LEU A 62 10.01 19.72 -23.61
N ASN A 63 9.99 18.87 -24.64
CA ASN A 63 8.76 18.57 -25.39
C ASN A 63 7.69 17.88 -24.52
N LYS A 64 8.10 17.04 -23.57
CA LYS A 64 7.20 16.36 -22.61
C LYS A 64 6.82 17.25 -21.41
N GLY A 65 7.37 18.46 -21.31
CA GLY A 65 7.12 19.36 -20.19
C GLY A 65 7.64 18.85 -18.85
N VAL A 66 8.66 17.98 -18.87
CA VAL A 66 9.44 17.56 -17.70
C VAL A 66 10.45 18.64 -17.32
N LEU A 67 11.05 19.26 -18.34
CA LEU A 67 11.85 20.46 -18.20
C LEU A 67 11.06 21.66 -18.73
N SER A 68 11.21 22.80 -18.07
CA SER A 68 10.77 24.09 -18.59
C SER A 68 11.90 25.10 -18.49
N PHE A 69 11.97 26.01 -19.45
CA PHE A 69 13.02 27.01 -19.54
C PHE A 69 12.40 28.39 -19.42
N ASP A 70 12.92 29.22 -18.50
CA ASP A 70 12.55 30.63 -18.43
C ASP A 70 13.65 31.47 -19.08
N ASP A 71 13.36 31.91 -20.31
CA ASP A 71 14.22 32.76 -21.13
C ASP A 71 14.66 34.05 -20.41
N ARG A 72 13.87 34.53 -19.44
CA ARG A 72 14.13 35.81 -18.74
C ARG A 72 15.24 35.70 -17.70
N PHE A 73 15.45 34.50 -17.16
CA PHE A 73 16.43 34.26 -16.10
C PHE A 73 17.52 33.26 -16.50
N ASP A 74 17.43 32.65 -17.69
CA ASP A 74 18.32 31.56 -18.14
C ASP A 74 18.34 30.39 -17.15
N ILE A 75 17.16 30.04 -16.61
CA ILE A 75 16.98 28.98 -15.61
C ILE A 75 16.14 27.86 -16.21
N THR A 76 16.59 26.62 -16.00
CA THR A 76 15.82 25.41 -16.30
C THR A 76 15.16 24.89 -15.03
N TYR A 77 13.86 24.67 -15.07
CA TYR A 77 13.08 24.08 -13.98
C TYR A 77 12.75 22.62 -14.30
N LEU A 78 12.89 21.77 -13.30
CA LEU A 78 12.57 20.35 -13.37
C LEU A 78 11.27 20.04 -12.64
N ASP A 79 10.32 19.45 -13.35
CA ASP A 79 9.13 18.83 -12.76
C ASP A 79 9.48 17.43 -12.26
N ARG A 80 9.86 17.34 -10.97
CA ARG A 80 10.32 16.10 -10.33
C ARG A 80 9.35 14.92 -10.49
N PRO A 81 8.05 15.04 -10.18
CA PRO A 81 7.09 13.95 -10.40
C PRO A 81 7.11 13.40 -11.83
N LYS A 82 7.16 14.28 -12.84
CA LYS A 82 7.23 13.83 -14.24
C LYS A 82 8.58 13.21 -14.60
N ALA A 83 9.67 13.71 -14.01
CA ALA A 83 11.00 13.13 -14.19
C ALA A 83 11.08 11.71 -13.64
N TYR A 84 10.48 11.48 -12.46
CA TYR A 84 10.42 10.16 -11.83
C TYR A 84 9.62 9.18 -12.68
N ASN A 85 8.44 9.61 -13.17
CA ASN A 85 7.66 8.80 -14.09
C ASN A 85 8.45 8.48 -15.38
N TYR A 86 9.15 9.46 -15.96
CA TYR A 86 9.94 9.24 -17.17
C TYR A 86 11.01 8.17 -16.95
N ASP A 87 11.80 8.24 -15.88
CA ASP A 87 12.85 7.25 -15.60
C ASP A 87 12.25 5.85 -15.38
N VAL A 88 11.21 5.74 -14.55
CA VAL A 88 10.51 4.46 -14.31
C VAL A 88 9.97 3.86 -15.61
N GLU A 89 9.36 4.68 -16.47
CA GLU A 89 8.84 4.21 -17.77
C GLU A 89 9.97 3.69 -18.68
N GLN A 90 11.13 4.35 -18.72
CA GLN A 90 12.28 3.87 -19.48
C GLN A 90 12.82 2.55 -18.91
N GLY A 91 12.97 2.45 -17.59
CA GLY A 91 13.39 1.21 -16.94
C GLY A 91 12.45 0.04 -17.23
N LEU A 92 11.13 0.28 -17.25
CA LEU A 92 10.14 -0.73 -17.63
C LEU A 92 10.29 -1.16 -19.10
N LYS A 93 10.56 -0.22 -20.03
CA LYS A 93 10.83 -0.57 -21.43
C LYS A 93 12.07 -1.45 -21.58
N GLU A 94 13.15 -1.11 -20.89
CA GLU A 94 14.37 -1.91 -20.87
C GLU A 94 14.12 -3.32 -20.32
N LEU A 95 13.31 -3.44 -19.26
CA LEU A 95 12.93 -4.74 -18.70
C LEU A 95 12.09 -5.58 -19.69
N VAL A 96 11.15 -4.97 -20.40
CA VAL A 96 10.37 -5.65 -21.45
C VAL A 96 11.28 -6.19 -22.55
N GLU A 97 12.22 -5.39 -23.03
CA GLU A 97 13.19 -5.83 -24.04
C GLU A 97 14.11 -6.94 -23.51
N LYS A 98 14.53 -6.86 -22.24
CA LYS A 98 15.31 -7.91 -21.59
C LYS A 98 14.53 -9.21 -21.47
N PHE A 99 13.24 -9.18 -21.15
CA PHE A 99 12.39 -10.38 -21.13
C PHE A 99 12.32 -11.03 -22.52
N ARG A 100 12.12 -10.22 -23.57
CA ARG A 100 12.12 -10.69 -24.96
C ARG A 100 13.47 -11.32 -25.34
N ALA A 101 14.58 -10.71 -24.97
CA ALA A 101 15.92 -11.24 -25.24
C ALA A 101 16.18 -12.56 -24.50
N THR A 102 15.84 -12.63 -23.21
CA THR A 102 16.03 -13.83 -22.37
C THR A 102 15.21 -15.00 -22.89
N ALA A 103 13.97 -14.76 -23.33
CA ALA A 103 13.13 -15.80 -23.92
C ALA A 103 13.76 -16.38 -25.21
N LYS A 104 14.31 -15.52 -26.08
CA LYS A 104 15.03 -15.95 -27.29
C LYS A 104 16.27 -16.77 -26.96
N GLU A 105 17.04 -16.36 -25.95
CA GLU A 105 18.23 -17.07 -25.50
C GLU A 105 17.88 -18.47 -24.97
N HIS A 106 16.87 -18.58 -24.10
CA HIS A 106 16.39 -19.87 -23.61
C HIS A 106 15.88 -20.76 -24.74
N HIS A 107 15.18 -20.20 -25.73
CA HIS A 107 14.71 -20.96 -26.88
C HIS A 107 15.88 -21.54 -27.67
N HIS A 108 16.89 -20.73 -27.96
CA HIS A 108 18.10 -21.15 -28.65
C HIS A 108 18.84 -22.26 -27.88
N MET A 109 19.02 -22.08 -26.57
CA MET A 109 19.70 -23.07 -25.71
C MET A 109 18.96 -24.42 -25.72
N LEU A 110 17.64 -24.41 -25.51
CA LEU A 110 16.84 -25.64 -25.50
C LEU A 110 16.83 -26.34 -26.86
N HIS A 111 16.76 -25.56 -27.94
CA HIS A 111 16.89 -26.08 -29.31
C HIS A 111 18.26 -26.74 -29.53
N CYS A 112 19.35 -26.12 -29.10
CA CYS A 112 20.70 -26.70 -29.16
C CYS A 112 20.86 -27.97 -28.31
N MET A 113 20.10 -28.10 -27.21
CA MET A 113 20.07 -29.31 -26.37
C MET A 113 19.21 -30.44 -26.96
N GLY A 114 18.55 -30.23 -28.11
CA GLY A 114 17.65 -31.20 -28.72
C GLY A 114 16.35 -31.41 -27.94
N VAL A 115 15.99 -30.45 -27.06
CA VAL A 115 14.73 -30.49 -26.32
C VAL A 115 13.61 -29.95 -27.21
N ASP A 116 12.67 -30.82 -27.58
CA ASP A 116 11.45 -30.39 -28.26
C ASP A 116 10.49 -29.77 -27.24
N ILE A 117 10.33 -28.46 -27.35
CA ILE A 117 9.46 -27.62 -26.51
C ILE A 117 8.14 -27.28 -27.21
N GLY A 118 7.90 -27.84 -28.40
CA GLY A 118 6.77 -27.51 -29.27
C GLY A 118 6.67 -26.00 -29.54
N GLY A 119 5.45 -25.52 -29.77
CA GLY A 119 5.18 -24.10 -30.03
C GLY A 119 5.18 -23.19 -28.79
N TYR A 120 5.72 -23.64 -27.65
CA TYR A 120 5.73 -22.84 -26.42
C TYR A 120 6.58 -21.57 -26.57
N MET A 121 7.72 -21.67 -27.26
CA MET A 121 8.62 -20.53 -27.51
C MET A 121 8.26 -19.73 -28.78
N ASP A 122 7.32 -20.23 -29.59
CA ASP A 122 6.78 -19.53 -30.76
C ASP A 122 5.71 -18.49 -30.36
N ARG A 123 5.38 -18.39 -29.07
CA ARG A 123 4.42 -17.40 -28.54
C ARG A 123 5.02 -16.01 -28.67
N GLU A 124 4.27 -15.09 -29.27
CA GLU A 124 4.64 -13.68 -29.32
C GLU A 124 4.59 -13.07 -27.92
N ILE A 125 5.70 -12.47 -27.48
CA ILE A 125 5.77 -11.70 -26.23
C ILE A 125 5.39 -10.25 -26.56
N ASP A 126 4.09 -10.00 -26.64
CA ASP A 126 3.55 -8.66 -26.77
C ASP A 126 3.24 -8.08 -25.39
N ILE A 127 4.13 -7.20 -24.92
CA ILE A 127 3.96 -6.48 -23.66
C ILE A 127 3.89 -5.00 -24.00
N SER A 128 2.65 -4.49 -24.05
CA SER A 128 2.37 -3.07 -24.28
C SER A 128 2.21 -2.34 -22.96
N LEU A 129 3.17 -1.46 -22.63
CA LEU A 129 3.08 -0.66 -21.40
C LEU A 129 1.84 0.26 -21.39
N SER A 130 1.43 0.79 -22.54
CA SER A 130 0.22 1.62 -22.61
C SER A 130 -1.05 0.82 -22.31
N GLU A 131 -1.15 -0.40 -22.83
CA GLU A 131 -2.29 -1.30 -22.53
C GLU A 131 -2.28 -1.72 -21.05
N LEU A 132 -1.13 -2.10 -20.52
CA LEU A 132 -0.98 -2.44 -19.10
C LEU A 132 -1.39 -1.27 -18.20
N GLN A 133 -0.92 -0.05 -18.48
CA GLN A 133 -1.29 1.14 -17.70
C GLN A 133 -2.80 1.42 -17.80
N SER A 134 -3.42 1.22 -18.96
CA SER A 134 -4.86 1.43 -19.15
C SER A 134 -5.74 0.52 -18.28
N SER A 135 -5.21 -0.62 -17.86
CA SER A 135 -5.87 -1.57 -16.95
C SER A 135 -5.77 -1.20 -15.46
N ILE A 136 -5.04 -0.13 -15.13
CA ILE A 136 -4.75 0.28 -13.75
C ILE A 136 -5.36 1.66 -13.49
N ASP A 137 -5.87 1.88 -12.29
CA ASP A 137 -6.44 3.17 -11.88
C ASP A 137 -5.35 4.13 -11.37
N ALA A 138 -4.34 4.40 -12.22
CA ALA A 138 -3.22 5.29 -11.92
C ALA A 138 -2.78 6.08 -13.15
N GLU A 139 -2.40 7.34 -12.94
CA GLU A 139 -2.06 8.29 -14.00
C GLU A 139 -0.69 8.03 -14.66
N ASP A 140 0.24 7.43 -13.91
CA ASP A 140 1.65 7.34 -14.29
C ASP A 140 2.32 6.08 -13.71
N TRP A 141 3.42 5.62 -14.33
CA TRP A 141 4.08 4.37 -13.98
C TRP A 141 4.80 4.42 -12.62
N TYR A 142 5.26 5.59 -12.22
CA TYR A 142 5.86 5.78 -10.90
C TYR A 142 4.83 5.51 -9.78
N ARG A 143 3.61 6.04 -9.93
CA ARG A 143 2.48 5.74 -9.04
C ARG A 143 2.06 4.27 -9.11
N VAL A 144 2.11 3.65 -10.29
CA VAL A 144 1.82 2.22 -10.44
C VAL A 144 2.79 1.38 -9.61
N VAL A 145 4.10 1.59 -9.76
CA VAL A 145 5.13 0.83 -9.03
C VAL A 145 4.99 1.03 -7.53
N LYS A 146 4.84 2.29 -7.08
CA LYS A 146 4.61 2.60 -5.66
C LYS A 146 3.34 1.94 -5.12
N GLY A 147 2.25 1.98 -5.89
CA GLY A 147 0.98 1.38 -5.51
C GLY A 147 1.07 -0.14 -5.35
N PHE A 148 1.79 -0.84 -6.22
CA PHE A 148 1.99 -2.29 -6.07
C PHE A 148 2.78 -2.65 -4.81
N LEU A 149 3.79 -1.84 -4.45
CA LEU A 149 4.52 -2.03 -3.19
C LEU A 149 3.62 -1.81 -1.97
N ASN A 150 2.73 -0.81 -2.02
CA ASN A 150 1.71 -0.59 -0.99
C ASN A 150 0.75 -1.78 -0.88
N VAL A 151 0.28 -2.34 -2.00
CA VAL A 151 -0.60 -3.53 -2.00
C VAL A 151 0.10 -4.73 -1.38
N TRP A 152 1.38 -4.96 -1.72
CA TRP A 152 2.18 -6.02 -1.10
C TRP A 152 2.26 -5.85 0.42
N GLU A 153 2.62 -4.65 0.87
CA GLU A 153 2.76 -4.37 2.29
C GLU A 153 1.43 -4.51 3.03
N PHE A 154 0.35 -3.99 2.44
CA PHE A 154 -0.99 -4.12 2.98
C PHE A 154 -1.38 -5.58 3.20
N LEU A 155 -1.22 -6.43 2.18
CA LEU A 155 -1.53 -7.85 2.28
C LEU A 155 -0.69 -8.55 3.34
N PHE A 156 0.62 -8.28 3.36
CA PHE A 156 1.54 -8.83 4.34
C PHE A 156 1.15 -8.43 5.77
N LEU A 157 0.97 -7.13 6.01
CA LEU A 157 0.64 -6.61 7.34
C LEU A 157 -0.75 -7.08 7.78
N PHE A 158 -1.73 -7.10 6.88
CA PHE A 158 -3.07 -7.62 7.18
C PHE A 158 -3.00 -9.09 7.58
N SER A 159 -2.29 -9.94 6.83
CA SER A 159 -2.17 -11.37 7.13
C SER A 159 -1.52 -11.62 8.51
N ILE A 160 -0.49 -10.86 8.86
CA ILE A 160 0.21 -11.03 10.14
C ILE A 160 -0.64 -10.50 11.30
N THR A 161 -1.32 -9.37 11.10
CA THR A 161 -2.31 -8.84 12.05
C THR A 161 -3.42 -9.86 12.28
N GLU A 162 -4.04 -10.37 11.21
CA GLU A 162 -5.11 -11.37 11.25
C GLU A 162 -4.66 -12.64 12.00
N SER A 163 -3.48 -13.17 11.66
CA SER A 163 -2.92 -14.36 12.31
C SER A 163 -2.70 -14.12 13.81
N THR A 164 -2.13 -12.97 14.17
CA THR A 164 -1.86 -12.60 15.56
C THR A 164 -3.15 -12.48 16.37
N LEU A 165 -4.16 -11.78 15.84
CA LEU A 165 -5.46 -11.67 16.51
C LEU A 165 -6.13 -13.03 16.67
N LYS A 166 -6.03 -13.93 15.69
CA LYS A 166 -6.54 -15.30 15.78
C LYS A 166 -5.84 -16.11 16.86
N THR A 167 -4.52 -15.95 17.01
CA THR A 167 -3.75 -16.56 18.12
C THR A 167 -4.25 -16.06 19.47
N ILE A 168 -4.46 -14.75 19.63
CA ILE A 168 -4.98 -14.15 20.88
C ILE A 168 -6.40 -14.66 21.20
N VAL A 169 -7.26 -14.81 20.19
CA VAL A 169 -8.61 -15.37 20.36
C VAL A 169 -8.58 -16.86 20.74
N GLY A 170 -7.52 -17.58 20.38
CA GLY A 170 -7.38 -19.02 20.61
C GLY A 170 -8.12 -19.89 19.58
N ASP A 171 -8.59 -19.31 18.47
CA ASP A 171 -9.28 -20.04 17.38
C ASP A 171 -8.83 -19.54 15.99
N TYR A 172 -7.98 -20.32 15.33
CA TYR A 172 -7.48 -20.03 13.99
C TYR A 172 -8.54 -20.09 12.88
N LYS A 173 -9.69 -20.75 13.14
CA LYS A 173 -10.81 -20.83 12.19
C LYS A 173 -11.83 -19.71 12.38
N TYR A 174 -11.56 -18.78 13.30
CA TYR A 174 -12.47 -17.67 13.55
C TYR A 174 -12.65 -16.79 12.32
N ASN A 175 -13.87 -16.28 12.14
CA ASN A 175 -14.20 -15.40 11.02
C ASN A 175 -13.41 -14.09 11.12
N THR A 176 -12.65 -13.77 10.07
CA THR A 176 -11.85 -12.55 9.96
C THR A 176 -12.67 -11.31 10.24
N THR A 177 -13.91 -11.23 9.73
CA THR A 177 -14.78 -10.05 9.83
C THR A 177 -15.14 -9.71 11.28
N ASP A 178 -15.22 -10.71 12.16
CA ASP A 178 -15.67 -10.55 13.54
C ASP A 178 -14.52 -10.46 14.56
N LEU A 179 -13.26 -10.51 14.11
CA LEU A 179 -12.08 -10.60 14.98
C LEU A 179 -12.02 -9.47 16.01
N ILE A 180 -12.16 -8.21 15.58
CA ILE A 180 -12.11 -7.05 16.49
C ILE A 180 -13.25 -7.12 17.51
N SER A 181 -14.46 -7.49 17.09
CA SER A 181 -15.58 -7.69 18.00
C SER A 181 -15.29 -8.75 19.07
N LYS A 182 -14.62 -9.83 18.68
CA LYS A 182 -14.24 -10.91 19.60
C LYS A 182 -13.13 -10.48 20.55
N ILE A 183 -12.11 -9.79 20.06
CA ILE A 183 -11.00 -9.24 20.87
C ILE A 183 -11.55 -8.31 21.96
N ILE A 184 -12.42 -7.36 21.61
CA ILE A 184 -13.04 -6.44 22.58
C ILE A 184 -13.89 -7.20 23.61
N LYS A 185 -14.54 -8.31 23.22
CA LYS A 185 -15.31 -9.16 24.15
C LYS A 185 -14.42 -9.91 25.14
N ILE A 186 -13.26 -10.39 24.70
CA ILE A 186 -12.28 -11.09 25.55
C ILE A 186 -11.61 -10.08 26.49
N ASN A 187 -11.13 -8.96 25.94
CA ASN A 187 -10.41 -7.93 26.65
C ASN A 187 -11.23 -6.63 26.70
N LYS A 188 -12.16 -6.53 27.66
CA LYS A 188 -13.08 -5.39 27.78
C LYS A 188 -12.38 -4.03 28.01
N LYS A 189 -11.12 -4.04 28.47
CA LYS A 189 -10.31 -2.84 28.73
C LYS A 189 -9.74 -2.21 27.45
N ILE A 190 -9.69 -2.94 26.34
CA ILE A 190 -9.20 -2.44 25.05
C ILE A 190 -10.05 -1.26 24.56
N GLU A 191 -11.37 -1.38 24.63
CA GLU A 191 -12.26 -0.34 24.10
C GLU A 191 -12.09 1.01 24.84
N PRO A 192 -12.13 1.07 26.19
CA PRO A 192 -11.84 2.30 26.93
C PRO A 192 -10.45 2.88 26.61
N GLU A 193 -9.41 2.05 26.56
CA GLU A 193 -8.04 2.48 26.32
C GLU A 193 -7.87 3.08 24.91
N MET A 194 -8.34 2.37 23.89
CA MET A 194 -8.33 2.82 22.49
C MET A 194 -9.13 4.11 22.32
N CYS A 195 -10.25 4.24 23.02
CA CYS A 195 -11.09 5.42 22.97
C CYS A 195 -10.43 6.64 23.64
N GLN A 196 -9.83 6.47 24.82
CA GLN A 196 -9.26 7.57 25.60
C GLN A 196 -7.92 8.06 25.02
N ASN A 197 -7.04 7.15 24.62
CA ASN A 197 -5.66 7.49 24.24
C ASN A 197 -5.48 7.70 22.74
N HIS A 198 -6.39 7.14 21.92
CA HIS A 198 -6.24 7.15 20.47
C HIS A 198 -7.50 7.63 19.72
N ASN A 199 -8.56 8.05 20.45
CA ASN A 199 -9.87 8.43 19.91
C ASN A 199 -10.56 7.35 19.06
N MET A 200 -10.21 6.08 19.26
CA MET A 200 -10.77 4.94 18.52
C MET A 200 -11.83 4.23 19.34
N ASN A 201 -13.09 4.63 19.20
CA ASN A 201 -14.20 3.93 19.83
C ASN A 201 -14.49 2.58 19.12
N LYS A 202 -15.33 1.74 19.73
CA LYS A 202 -15.68 0.44 19.14
C LYS A 202 -16.33 0.52 17.75
N PRO A 203 -17.36 1.36 17.50
CA PRO A 203 -17.91 1.54 16.16
C PRO A 203 -16.85 1.86 15.10
N PHE A 204 -15.92 2.76 15.42
CA PHE A 204 -14.79 3.13 14.59
C PHE A 204 -13.88 1.93 14.28
N MET A 205 -13.43 1.20 15.31
CA MET A 205 -12.55 0.04 15.10
C MET A 205 -13.22 -1.04 14.25
N LEU A 206 -14.53 -1.25 14.42
CA LEU A 206 -15.30 -2.21 13.64
C LEU A 206 -15.50 -1.79 12.18
N SER A 207 -15.82 -0.50 11.94
CA SER A 207 -16.00 0.02 10.58
C SER A 207 -14.68 0.00 9.80
N LEU A 208 -13.58 0.41 10.43
CA LEU A 208 -12.23 0.36 9.87
C LEU A 208 -11.85 -1.08 9.50
N TRP A 209 -11.95 -2.03 10.45
CA TRP A 209 -11.59 -3.41 10.18
C TRP A 209 -12.45 -4.04 9.09
N SER A 210 -13.75 -3.73 9.07
CA SER A 210 -14.67 -4.19 8.02
C SER A 210 -14.28 -3.66 6.64
N LEU A 211 -13.89 -2.40 6.55
CA LEU A 211 -13.43 -1.77 5.30
C LEU A 211 -12.16 -2.46 4.78
N TYR A 212 -11.11 -2.56 5.59
CA TYR A 212 -9.87 -3.20 5.15
C TYR A 212 -10.02 -4.69 4.89
N THR A 213 -10.92 -5.39 5.59
CA THR A 213 -11.27 -6.77 5.24
C THR A 213 -11.88 -6.83 3.83
N SER A 214 -12.73 -5.87 3.46
CA SER A 214 -13.25 -5.79 2.08
C SER A 214 -12.16 -5.49 1.06
N LEU A 215 -11.26 -4.55 1.35
CA LEU A 215 -10.12 -4.26 0.47
C LEU A 215 -9.23 -5.50 0.28
N ARG A 216 -8.88 -6.19 1.35
CA ARG A 216 -8.13 -7.46 1.31
C ARG A 216 -8.85 -8.50 0.45
N ASN A 217 -10.17 -8.59 0.54
CA ASN A 217 -10.96 -9.52 -0.26
C ASN A 217 -10.95 -9.17 -1.76
N VAL A 218 -10.93 -7.88 -2.13
CA VAL A 218 -10.72 -7.46 -3.52
C VAL A 218 -9.36 -7.97 -4.02
N TYR A 219 -8.31 -7.77 -3.25
CA TYR A 219 -6.98 -8.26 -3.62
C TYR A 219 -6.88 -9.79 -3.66
N SER A 220 -7.54 -10.51 -2.76
CA SER A 220 -7.44 -11.98 -2.72
C SER A 220 -8.32 -12.70 -3.76
N HIS A 221 -9.46 -12.12 -4.13
CA HIS A 221 -10.44 -12.80 -5.00
C HIS A 221 -10.42 -12.28 -6.43
N THR A 222 -10.31 -10.98 -6.63
CA THR A 222 -10.26 -10.36 -7.96
C THR A 222 -8.87 -9.86 -8.31
N HIS A 223 -7.85 -10.22 -7.51
CA HIS A 223 -6.47 -9.79 -7.72
C HIS A 223 -6.36 -8.27 -7.83
N GLY A 224 -7.18 -7.52 -7.09
CA GLY A 224 -7.17 -6.05 -7.14
C GLY A 224 -8.08 -5.42 -8.20
N VAL A 225 -8.66 -6.22 -9.11
CA VAL A 225 -9.57 -5.71 -10.15
C VAL A 225 -10.94 -5.38 -9.57
N ILE A 226 -11.42 -4.16 -9.80
CA ILE A 226 -12.71 -3.69 -9.29
C ILE A 226 -13.86 -4.25 -10.13
N SER A 227 -14.80 -4.95 -9.48
CA SER A 227 -16.07 -5.42 -10.03
C SER A 227 -17.22 -4.53 -9.54
N ILE A 228 -18.40 -4.69 -10.13
CA ILE A 228 -19.58 -3.91 -9.71
C ILE A 228 -19.95 -4.25 -8.25
N GLU A 229 -19.92 -5.53 -7.89
CA GLU A 229 -20.29 -6.02 -6.56
C GLU A 229 -19.31 -5.52 -5.50
N ASN A 230 -18.01 -5.59 -5.78
CA ASN A 230 -17.00 -5.16 -4.82
C ASN A 230 -16.96 -3.62 -4.68
N LYS A 231 -17.18 -2.86 -5.76
CA LYS A 231 -17.31 -1.40 -5.71
C LYS A 231 -18.47 -0.97 -4.80
N GLN A 232 -19.65 -1.58 -4.97
CA GLN A 232 -20.80 -1.29 -4.11
C GLN A 232 -20.51 -1.60 -2.63
N SER A 233 -19.85 -2.74 -2.35
CA SER A 233 -19.45 -3.09 -0.99
C SER A 233 -18.47 -2.08 -0.39
N LEU A 234 -17.49 -1.63 -1.19
CA LEU A 234 -16.50 -0.62 -0.77
C LEU A 234 -17.15 0.73 -0.49
N ILE A 235 -18.06 1.21 -1.34
CA ILE A 235 -18.79 2.47 -1.10
C ILE A 235 -19.51 2.42 0.25
N VAL A 236 -20.30 1.38 0.51
CA VAL A 236 -21.06 1.25 1.77
C VAL A 236 -20.14 1.24 2.99
N LYS A 237 -19.05 0.47 2.94
CA LYS A 237 -18.11 0.35 4.05
C LYS A 237 -17.24 1.60 4.22
N GLY A 238 -16.86 2.24 3.12
CA GLY A 238 -16.13 3.50 3.08
C GLY A 238 -16.96 4.62 3.71
N SER A 239 -18.22 4.79 3.33
CA SER A 239 -19.11 5.77 3.97
C SER A 239 -19.31 5.50 5.46
N ALA A 240 -19.47 4.24 5.86
CA ALA A 240 -19.58 3.88 7.27
C ALA A 240 -18.31 4.23 8.06
N PHE A 241 -17.14 3.96 7.49
CA PHE A 241 -15.86 4.35 8.08
C PHE A 241 -15.71 5.87 8.19
N LYS A 242 -15.92 6.61 7.08
CA LYS A 242 -15.81 8.08 7.04
C LYS A 242 -16.68 8.73 8.11
N ASN A 243 -17.92 8.27 8.27
CA ASN A 243 -18.84 8.78 9.29
C ASN A 243 -18.30 8.60 10.72
N GLU A 244 -17.65 7.48 11.03
CA GLU A 244 -17.04 7.26 12.35
C GLU A 244 -15.72 8.02 12.49
N PHE A 245 -14.96 8.20 11.41
CA PHE A 245 -13.72 8.98 11.40
C PHE A 245 -13.98 10.46 11.68
N GLU A 246 -14.97 11.06 11.01
CA GLU A 246 -15.44 12.42 11.28
C GLU A 246 -15.81 12.61 12.75
N LYS A 247 -16.60 11.70 13.32
CA LYS A 247 -16.98 11.76 14.74
C LYS A 247 -15.79 11.66 15.69
N ALA A 248 -14.78 10.86 15.35
CA ALA A 248 -13.63 10.62 16.21
C ALA A 248 -12.62 11.78 16.19
N PHE A 249 -12.47 12.44 15.03
CA PHE A 249 -11.30 13.29 14.77
C PHE A 249 -11.62 14.72 14.34
N HIS A 250 -12.84 15.01 13.87
CA HIS A 250 -13.21 16.33 13.34
C HIS A 250 -14.21 17.08 14.21
N GLN A 251 -14.44 16.62 15.45
CA GLN A 251 -15.25 17.37 16.43
C GLN A 251 -14.54 18.62 16.97
N ASP A 252 -13.19 18.65 16.94
CA ASP A 252 -12.38 19.79 17.35
C ASP A 252 -11.74 20.48 16.13
N ILE A 253 -12.10 21.76 15.93
CA ILE A 253 -11.70 22.60 14.79
C ILE A 253 -10.18 22.84 14.75
N MET A 254 -9.48 22.81 15.90
CA MET A 254 -8.03 23.02 15.92
C MET A 254 -7.28 21.79 15.42
N LEU A 255 -7.68 20.59 15.89
CA LEU A 255 -7.03 19.33 15.54
C LEU A 255 -7.42 18.85 14.13
N SER A 256 -8.60 19.22 13.64
CA SER A 256 -9.04 18.87 12.28
C SER A 256 -8.08 19.36 11.20
N THR A 257 -7.38 20.48 11.41
CA THR A 257 -6.39 21.01 10.46
C THR A 257 -5.13 20.13 10.29
N LEU A 258 -4.87 19.24 11.25
CA LEU A 258 -3.74 18.30 11.25
C LEU A 258 -4.15 16.90 10.78
N ILE A 259 -5.44 16.68 10.59
CA ILE A 259 -6.03 15.39 10.23
C ILE A 259 -6.50 15.48 8.78
N VAL A 260 -6.37 14.38 8.04
CA VAL A 260 -6.76 14.36 6.63
C VAL A 260 -8.27 14.44 6.49
N ASP A 261 -8.71 15.31 5.56
CA ASP A 261 -10.12 15.49 5.22
C ASP A 261 -10.70 14.16 4.73
N THR A 262 -11.85 13.77 5.28
CA THR A 262 -12.49 12.52 4.86
C THR A 262 -13.00 12.55 3.42
N GLN A 263 -13.10 13.72 2.80
CA GLN A 263 -13.38 13.85 1.38
C GLN A 263 -12.22 13.34 0.51
N ASP A 264 -10.98 13.43 0.99
CA ASP A 264 -9.77 13.12 0.22
C ASP A 264 -9.34 11.65 0.30
N ILE A 265 -9.99 10.84 1.14
CA ILE A 265 -9.66 9.43 1.34
C ILE A 265 -10.82 8.53 0.95
N PHE A 266 -10.56 7.31 0.51
CA PHE A 266 -11.57 6.28 0.22
C PHE A 266 -12.68 6.77 -0.71
N ASP A 267 -12.29 7.46 -1.79
CA ASP A 267 -13.18 7.93 -2.83
C ASP A 267 -13.60 6.79 -3.77
N PHE A 268 -14.37 5.86 -3.20
CA PHE A 268 -14.79 4.65 -3.91
C PHE A 268 -15.85 4.91 -4.98
N GLU A 269 -16.47 6.09 -5.00
CA GLU A 269 -17.43 6.48 -6.03
C GLU A 269 -16.73 6.64 -7.38
N ASN A 270 -15.51 7.17 -7.37
CA ASN A 270 -14.70 7.42 -8.56
C ASN A 270 -13.89 6.21 -9.07
N LEU A 271 -13.95 5.06 -8.39
CA LEU A 271 -13.27 3.85 -8.85
C LEU A 271 -13.76 3.38 -10.23
N SER A 272 -12.81 3.10 -11.12
CA SER A 272 -13.08 2.52 -12.43
C SER A 272 -13.37 1.01 -12.35
N ILE A 273 -14.48 0.55 -12.94
CA ILE A 273 -14.76 -0.89 -13.09
C ILE A 273 -13.76 -1.53 -14.05
N ASN A 274 -13.39 -2.79 -13.79
CA ASN A 274 -12.41 -3.59 -14.53
C ASN A 274 -10.99 -3.02 -14.52
N LYS A 275 -10.69 -2.07 -13.61
CA LYS A 275 -9.33 -1.60 -13.37
C LYS A 275 -8.78 -2.12 -12.06
N PHE A 276 -7.46 -2.27 -12.02
CA PHE A 276 -6.73 -2.58 -10.79
C PHE A 276 -6.72 -1.36 -9.87
N TYR A 277 -7.22 -1.52 -8.65
CA TYR A 277 -7.17 -0.48 -7.62
C TYR A 277 -5.91 -0.60 -6.77
N LEU A 278 -5.11 0.47 -6.75
CA LEU A 278 -3.89 0.56 -5.96
C LEU A 278 -4.18 1.41 -4.71
N ILE A 279 -4.06 0.81 -3.52
CA ILE A 279 -4.29 1.54 -2.27
C ILE A 279 -3.26 2.69 -2.12
N PRO A 280 -3.72 3.94 -2.00
CA PRO A 280 -2.85 5.08 -1.75
C PRO A 280 -2.11 4.96 -0.41
N ASP A 281 -0.93 5.58 -0.32
CA ASP A 281 -0.10 5.48 0.89
C ASP A 281 -0.78 6.08 2.13
N HIS A 282 -1.49 7.20 1.97
CA HIS A 282 -2.20 7.84 3.08
C HIS A 282 -3.36 6.97 3.61
N GLU A 283 -4.06 6.26 2.74
CA GLU A 283 -5.08 5.26 3.13
C GLU A 283 -4.42 4.04 3.78
N LEU A 284 -3.28 3.59 3.31
CA LEU A 284 -2.54 2.50 3.97
C LEU A 284 -2.01 2.93 5.36
N ASN A 285 -1.60 4.20 5.53
CA ASN A 285 -1.17 4.74 6.81
C ASN A 285 -2.28 4.68 7.87
N ILE A 286 -3.54 4.89 7.50
CA ILE A 286 -4.67 4.71 8.43
C ILE A 286 -4.71 3.28 8.98
N PHE A 287 -4.50 2.27 8.13
CA PHE A 287 -4.42 0.86 8.57
C PHE A 287 -3.23 0.61 9.47
N ARG A 288 -2.03 1.08 9.05
CA ARG A 288 -0.79 0.93 9.81
C ARG A 288 -0.96 1.50 11.22
N ASN A 289 -1.56 2.69 11.33
CA ASN A 289 -1.78 3.37 12.61
C ASN A 289 -2.71 2.54 13.49
N PHE A 290 -3.85 2.12 12.95
CA PHE A 290 -4.81 1.28 13.68
C PHE A 290 -4.16 -0.01 14.23
N VAL A 291 -3.47 -0.78 13.39
CA VAL A 291 -2.89 -2.06 13.84
C VAL A 291 -1.73 -1.85 14.81
N SER A 292 -0.96 -0.78 14.65
CA SER A 292 0.16 -0.48 15.55
C SER A 292 -0.32 -0.20 16.97
N GLU A 293 -1.34 0.65 17.11
CA GLU A 293 -1.91 1.06 18.39
C GLU A 293 -2.68 -0.11 19.03
N LEU A 294 -3.47 -0.84 18.23
CA LEU A 294 -4.22 -2.00 18.72
C LEU A 294 -3.29 -3.08 19.29
N MET A 295 -2.22 -3.43 18.57
CA MET A 295 -1.30 -4.49 18.99
C MET A 295 -0.51 -4.09 20.23
N LEU A 296 -0.11 -2.82 20.33
CA LEU A 296 0.56 -2.28 21.51
C LEU A 296 -0.36 -2.37 22.74
N VAL A 297 -1.59 -1.90 22.61
CA VAL A 297 -2.57 -1.93 23.70
C VAL A 297 -2.88 -3.37 24.12
N LEU A 298 -3.00 -4.30 23.18
CA LEU A 298 -3.17 -5.73 23.48
C LEU A 298 -1.99 -6.31 24.28
N ASP A 299 -0.74 -5.99 23.92
CA ASP A 299 0.45 -6.50 24.60
C ASP A 299 0.53 -6.00 26.05
N ARG A 300 0.18 -4.72 26.28
CA ARG A 300 0.17 -4.12 27.63
C ARG A 300 -0.78 -4.86 28.57
N PHE A 301 -2.01 -5.14 28.12
CA PHE A 301 -2.99 -5.82 28.96
C PHE A 301 -2.72 -7.31 29.18
N GLU A 302 -1.92 -7.96 28.34
CA GLU A 302 -1.46 -9.33 28.56
C GLU A 302 -0.22 -9.38 29.47
N SER A 303 0.66 -8.39 29.37
CA SER A 303 1.91 -8.28 30.12
C SER A 303 1.72 -7.78 31.57
N GLU A 304 0.61 -7.07 31.84
CA GLU A 304 0.26 -6.57 33.18
C GLU A 304 -1.07 -7.17 33.69
N PRO A 305 -1.10 -8.45 34.12
CA PRO A 305 -2.29 -9.04 34.70
C PRO A 305 -2.48 -8.51 36.14
N GLY A 306 -2.99 -7.28 36.31
CA GLY A 306 -3.14 -6.72 37.66
C GLY A 306 -3.75 -5.32 37.86
N LEU A 307 -4.03 -4.54 36.81
CA LEU A 307 -4.78 -3.26 36.92
C LEU A 307 -6.18 -3.43 36.38
#